data_AF-A0A3C0KHA0-F1
#
_entry.id   AF-A0A3C0KHA0-F1
#
_cell.length_a   1.000
_cell.length_b   1.000
_cell.length_c   1.000
_cell.angle_alpha   90.00
_cell.angle_beta   90.00
_cell.angle_gamma   90.00
#
_symmetry.space_group_name_H-M   'P 1'
#
loop_
_entity.id
_entity.type
_entity.pdbx_description
1 polymer ?
#
loop_
_entity_poly.entity_id
_entity_poly.type
_entity_poly.pdbx_seq_one_letter_code
_entity_poly.pdbx_strand_id
1 'polypeptide(L)'
;DIPAVGFFGGVHGLERIGAEVVMAYLQNIVMRLHWDTTLHQQLEHVRMVFMPIVNPGGMWAATRANPNGVDLMRNAPIDALDRVPFLMGGQRLSAGLPWYRGRLGDPMEIENQAVCEVVRTELLARPFSLALDCHSGFGVRDRLWFPFAHTRRPIAHLNELHALKQIFLQAHSHHPYIIEPQSAQY
;
A
#
# COMPACT_ATOMS: atom_id res chain seq x y z
N ASP A 1 21.55 -2.18 10.98
CA ASP A 1 20.59 -1.70 9.97
C ASP A 1 19.94 -0.40 10.36
N ILE A 2 19.76 0.50 9.40
CA ILE A 2 19.00 1.75 9.56
C ILE A 2 17.49 1.49 9.34
N PRO A 3 16.57 2.29 9.94
CA PRO A 3 15.14 2.20 9.65
C PRO A 3 14.84 2.41 8.15
N ALA A 4 13.67 1.94 7.70
CA ALA A 4 13.23 2.18 6.33
C ALA A 4 11.77 2.60 6.20
N VAL A 5 11.50 3.30 5.10
CA VAL A 5 10.15 3.62 4.64
C VAL A 5 9.99 3.10 3.22
N GLY A 6 8.94 2.31 2.98
CA GLY A 6 8.54 1.85 1.66
C GLY A 6 7.35 2.65 1.11
N PHE A 7 7.46 3.11 -0.14
CA PHE A 7 6.42 3.82 -0.87
C PHE A 7 5.98 2.97 -2.07
N PHE A 8 4.73 2.54 -2.05
CA PHE A 8 4.14 1.65 -3.05
C PHE A 8 2.98 2.35 -3.74
N GLY A 9 2.79 2.06 -5.02
CA GLY A 9 1.70 2.62 -5.80
C GLY A 9 1.38 1.75 -7.01
N GLY A 10 0.23 2.03 -7.64
CA GLY A 10 -0.16 1.36 -8.88
C GLY A 10 -0.38 -0.14 -8.72
N VAL A 11 -0.79 -0.62 -7.53
CA VAL A 11 -1.21 -2.01 -7.33
C VAL A 11 -2.46 -2.33 -8.16
N HIS A 12 -3.39 -1.37 -8.23
CA HIS A 12 -4.45 -1.39 -9.23
C HIS A 12 -4.06 -0.56 -10.45
N GLY A 13 -4.07 -1.15 -11.65
CA GLY A 13 -3.61 -0.47 -12.86
C GLY A 13 -4.42 0.78 -13.25
N LEU A 14 -5.71 0.83 -12.87
CA LEU A 14 -6.58 1.99 -13.06
C LEU A 14 -6.32 3.14 -12.08
N GLU A 15 -5.71 2.88 -10.94
CA GLU A 15 -5.50 3.87 -9.87
C GLU A 15 -4.22 4.68 -10.11
N ARG A 16 -4.14 5.31 -11.28
CA ARG A 16 -2.94 6.02 -11.76
C ARG A 16 -2.48 7.14 -10.82
N ILE A 17 -3.40 7.80 -10.14
CA ILE A 17 -3.07 8.87 -9.18
C ILE A 17 -2.13 8.35 -8.08
N GLY A 18 -2.34 7.13 -7.58
CA GLY A 18 -1.47 6.54 -6.57
C GLY A 18 -0.03 6.37 -7.06
N ALA A 19 0.13 5.86 -8.30
CA ALA A 19 1.43 5.73 -8.94
C ALA A 19 2.10 7.10 -9.19
N GLU A 20 1.34 8.07 -9.70
CA GLU A 20 1.83 9.43 -9.97
C GLU A 20 2.28 10.14 -8.69
N VAL A 21 1.57 9.98 -7.57
CA VAL A 21 1.97 10.55 -6.27
C VAL A 21 3.32 9.98 -5.82
N VAL A 22 3.51 8.66 -5.92
CA VAL A 22 4.78 8.02 -5.54
C VAL A 22 5.91 8.43 -6.49
N MET A 23 5.64 8.50 -7.79
CA MET A 23 6.61 8.98 -8.79
C MET A 23 7.00 10.43 -8.57
N ALA A 24 6.02 11.31 -8.33
CA ALA A 24 6.25 12.73 -8.07
C ALA A 24 7.06 12.93 -6.78
N TYR A 25 6.80 12.13 -5.75
CA TYR A 25 7.60 12.17 -4.52
C TYR A 25 9.03 11.70 -4.76
N LEU A 26 9.24 10.60 -5.51
CA LEU A 26 10.59 10.17 -5.90
C LEU A 26 11.33 11.25 -6.70
N GLN A 27 10.67 11.88 -7.66
CA GLN A 27 11.22 13.00 -8.42
C GLN A 27 11.59 14.18 -7.50
N ASN A 28 10.73 14.52 -6.53
CA ASN A 28 11.00 15.56 -5.55
C ASN A 28 12.29 15.28 -4.75
N ILE A 29 12.46 14.04 -4.29
CA ILE A 29 13.67 13.61 -3.58
C ILE A 29 14.89 13.77 -4.48
N VAL A 30 14.87 13.21 -5.69
CA VAL A 30 16.00 13.28 -6.64
C VAL A 30 16.38 14.72 -6.98
N MET A 31 15.40 15.61 -7.17
CA MET A 31 15.68 17.02 -7.46
C MET A 31 16.34 17.75 -6.29
N ARG A 32 15.91 17.45 -5.05
CA ARG A 32 16.46 18.06 -3.83
C ARG A 32 17.84 17.53 -3.45
N LEU A 33 18.23 16.34 -3.91
CA LEU A 33 19.57 15.76 -3.65
C LEU A 33 20.73 16.68 -4.06
N HIS A 34 20.54 17.64 -4.95
CA HIS A 34 21.62 18.52 -5.38
C HIS A 34 22.01 19.58 -4.33
N TRP A 35 21.14 19.88 -3.36
CA TRP A 35 21.34 21.04 -2.48
C TRP A 35 20.78 20.90 -1.05
N ASP A 36 19.89 19.93 -0.81
CA ASP A 36 19.19 19.80 0.47
C ASP A 36 20.01 18.96 1.47
N THR A 37 20.75 19.65 2.34
CA THR A 37 21.57 19.03 3.39
C THR A 37 20.75 18.26 4.43
N THR A 38 19.52 18.70 4.72
CA THR A 38 18.63 17.98 5.64
C THR A 38 18.18 16.66 5.03
N LEU A 39 17.88 16.64 3.73
CA LEU A 39 17.58 15.40 3.02
C LEU A 39 18.78 14.45 2.98
N HIS A 40 20.00 14.95 2.78
CA HIS A 40 21.21 14.12 2.84
C HIS A 40 21.35 13.44 4.21
N GLN A 41 21.25 14.22 5.28
CA GLN A 41 21.27 13.69 6.64
C GLN A 41 20.15 12.66 6.88
N GLN A 42 18.96 12.90 6.34
CA GLN A 42 17.87 11.93 6.43
C GLN A 42 18.23 10.61 5.73
N LEU A 43 18.81 10.66 4.52
CA LEU A 43 19.16 9.48 3.73
C LEU A 43 20.38 8.72 4.27
N GLU A 44 21.24 9.38 5.06
CA GLU A 44 22.29 8.71 5.84
C GLU A 44 21.71 7.80 6.95
N HIS A 45 20.53 8.16 7.48
CA HIS A 45 19.94 7.50 8.65
C HIS A 45 18.65 6.72 8.34
N VAL A 46 18.08 6.87 7.14
CA VAL A 46 16.82 6.22 6.74
C VAL A 46 16.94 5.74 5.30
N ARG A 47 16.58 4.47 5.08
CA ARG A 47 16.43 3.95 3.71
C ARG A 47 15.03 4.24 3.20
N MET A 48 14.94 4.79 1.99
CA MET A 48 13.67 4.94 1.27
C MET A 48 13.60 3.94 0.12
N VAL A 49 12.52 3.18 0.03
CA VAL A 49 12.28 2.16 -1.00
C VAL A 49 11.05 2.58 -1.80
N PHE A 50 11.15 2.56 -3.13
CA PHE A 50 10.06 3.00 -4.02
C PHE A 50 9.67 1.90 -4.99
N MET A 51 8.37 1.56 -5.02
CA MET A 51 7.74 0.70 -6.03
C MET A 51 6.49 1.41 -6.58
N PRO A 52 6.68 2.40 -7.48
CA PRO A 52 5.61 3.29 -7.92
C PRO A 52 4.55 2.63 -8.81
N ILE A 53 4.91 1.54 -9.50
CA ILE A 53 4.03 0.80 -10.41
C ILE A 53 4.17 -0.69 -10.10
N VAL A 54 3.34 -1.20 -9.19
CA VAL A 54 3.32 -2.63 -8.83
C VAL A 54 2.67 -3.47 -9.94
N ASN A 55 1.61 -2.96 -10.59
CA ASN A 55 0.88 -3.66 -11.65
C ASN A 55 1.08 -2.99 -13.02
N PRO A 56 2.26 -3.14 -13.66
CA PRO A 56 2.53 -2.51 -14.95
C PRO A 56 1.62 -3.08 -16.05
N GLY A 57 1.27 -4.37 -16.00
CA GLY A 57 0.40 -5.01 -16.98
C GLY A 57 -1.03 -4.47 -16.95
N GLY A 58 -1.61 -4.33 -15.76
CA GLY A 58 -2.93 -3.71 -15.58
C GLY A 58 -2.91 -2.23 -15.95
N MET A 59 -1.83 -1.50 -15.65
CA MET A 59 -1.70 -0.10 -16.04
C MET A 59 -1.69 0.08 -17.57
N TRP A 60 -0.92 -0.77 -18.27
CA TRP A 60 -0.87 -0.80 -19.73
C TRP A 60 -2.23 -1.15 -20.33
N ALA A 61 -2.91 -2.16 -19.78
CA ALA A 61 -4.24 -2.59 -20.23
C ALA A 61 -5.39 -1.68 -19.77
N ALA A 62 -5.10 -0.65 -18.95
CA ALA A 62 -6.11 0.18 -18.28
C ALA A 62 -7.16 -0.65 -17.50
N THR A 63 -6.71 -1.66 -16.76
CA THR A 63 -7.54 -2.51 -15.91
C THR A 63 -7.14 -2.39 -14.45
N ARG A 64 -8.11 -2.61 -13.54
CA ARG A 64 -7.84 -2.70 -12.09
C ARG A 64 -6.93 -3.89 -11.78
N ALA A 65 -7.29 -5.04 -12.35
CA ALA A 65 -6.60 -6.30 -12.17
C ALA A 65 -5.28 -6.35 -12.96
N ASN A 66 -4.45 -7.35 -12.69
CA ASN A 66 -3.30 -7.66 -13.54
C ASN A 66 -3.74 -8.36 -14.85
N PRO A 67 -2.83 -8.70 -15.78
CA PRO A 67 -3.17 -9.36 -17.05
C PRO A 67 -3.91 -10.70 -16.91
N ASN A 68 -3.78 -11.39 -15.78
CA ASN A 68 -4.51 -12.62 -15.48
C ASN A 68 -5.92 -12.37 -14.92
N GLY A 69 -6.36 -11.11 -14.86
CA GLY A 69 -7.65 -10.70 -14.32
C GLY A 69 -7.73 -10.80 -12.79
N VAL A 70 -6.58 -10.94 -12.11
CA VAL A 70 -6.51 -11.03 -10.65
C VAL A 70 -6.37 -9.64 -10.02
N ASP A 71 -7.24 -9.34 -9.05
CA ASP A 71 -7.11 -8.19 -8.17
C ASP A 71 -5.99 -8.45 -7.14
N LEU A 72 -4.86 -7.76 -7.33
CA LEU A 72 -3.67 -7.94 -6.50
C LEU A 72 -3.93 -7.66 -5.01
N MET A 73 -4.84 -6.73 -4.67
CA MET A 73 -5.25 -6.43 -3.29
C MET A 73 -6.23 -7.47 -2.70
N ARG A 74 -6.48 -8.57 -3.39
CA ARG A 74 -7.21 -9.74 -2.89
C ARG A 74 -6.43 -11.05 -3.00
N ASN A 75 -5.27 -11.02 -3.63
CA ASN A 75 -4.48 -12.21 -3.97
C ASN A 75 -3.49 -12.66 -2.87
N ALA A 76 -3.39 -11.92 -1.76
CA ALA A 76 -2.66 -12.38 -0.58
C ALA A 76 -3.18 -13.73 -0.04
N PRO A 77 -2.31 -14.59 0.54
CA PRO A 77 -2.65 -15.91 1.06
C PRO A 77 -3.33 -15.84 2.44
N ILE A 78 -4.26 -14.88 2.61
CA ILE A 78 -4.99 -14.62 3.84
C ILE A 78 -6.47 -14.58 3.51
N ASP A 79 -7.29 -15.26 4.30
CA ASP A 79 -8.74 -15.17 4.21
C ASP A 79 -9.30 -14.18 5.24
N ALA A 80 -10.43 -13.56 4.90
CA ALA A 80 -11.15 -12.73 5.85
C ALA A 80 -11.70 -13.59 7.00
N LEU A 81 -11.43 -13.17 8.23
CA LEU A 81 -11.91 -13.85 9.44
C LEU A 81 -13.29 -13.32 9.85
N ASP A 82 -13.54 -12.05 9.58
CA ASP A 82 -14.81 -11.39 9.82
C ASP A 82 -15.67 -11.37 8.54
N ARG A 83 -16.97 -11.13 8.70
CA ARG A 83 -17.91 -11.09 7.58
C ARG A 83 -17.58 -9.94 6.63
N VAL A 84 -17.36 -10.28 5.36
CA VAL A 84 -17.16 -9.34 4.25
C VAL A 84 -18.42 -9.19 3.39
N PRO A 85 -18.62 -8.06 2.71
CA PRO A 85 -19.67 -7.92 1.72
C PRO A 85 -19.55 -8.98 0.62
N PHE A 86 -20.69 -9.47 0.14
CA PHE A 86 -20.76 -10.54 -0.86
C PHE A 86 -19.91 -10.19 -2.09
N LEU A 87 -19.02 -11.11 -2.49
CA LEU A 87 -18.02 -11.01 -3.57
C LEU A 87 -16.89 -9.98 -3.38
N MET A 88 -17.08 -8.88 -2.64
CA MET A 88 -16.06 -7.83 -2.46
C MET A 88 -14.84 -8.26 -1.64
N GLY A 89 -14.99 -9.32 -0.82
CA GLY A 89 -13.91 -9.92 -0.04
C GLY A 89 -12.86 -10.67 -0.86
N GLY A 90 -13.01 -10.74 -2.19
CA GLY A 90 -12.14 -11.51 -3.07
C GLY A 90 -12.84 -12.78 -3.55
N GLN A 91 -13.57 -12.68 -4.65
CA GLN A 91 -14.31 -13.79 -5.23
C GLN A 91 -13.40 -14.70 -6.09
N ARG A 92 -13.80 -15.96 -6.30
CA ARG A 92 -13.07 -16.95 -7.13
C ARG A 92 -13.92 -17.56 -8.25
N LEU A 93 -15.03 -16.93 -8.60
CA LEU A 93 -15.97 -17.38 -9.62
C LEU A 93 -15.43 -17.16 -11.04
N SER A 94 -14.92 -15.96 -11.33
CA SER A 94 -14.40 -15.63 -12.66
C SER A 94 -13.46 -14.44 -12.63
N ALA A 95 -12.40 -14.48 -13.45
CA ALA A 95 -11.49 -13.38 -13.73
C ALA A 95 -12.14 -12.20 -14.49
N GLY A 96 -13.31 -12.44 -15.09
CA GLY A 96 -14.10 -11.38 -15.73
C GLY A 96 -14.96 -10.57 -14.76
N LEU A 97 -15.05 -10.97 -13.50
CA LEU A 97 -15.81 -10.27 -12.46
C LEU A 97 -14.86 -9.47 -11.55
N PRO A 98 -15.29 -8.31 -11.00
CA PRO A 98 -14.50 -7.54 -10.06
C PRO A 98 -14.03 -8.36 -8.85
N TRP A 99 -12.90 -7.94 -8.27
CA TRP A 99 -12.29 -8.53 -7.07
C TRP A 99 -11.98 -10.03 -7.20
N TYR A 100 -11.72 -10.54 -8.41
CA TYR A 100 -11.25 -11.91 -8.58
C TYR A 100 -9.88 -12.09 -7.92
N ARG A 101 -9.72 -13.10 -7.07
CA ARG A 101 -8.49 -13.28 -6.29
C ARG A 101 -7.56 -14.41 -6.74
N GLY A 102 -7.81 -14.97 -7.93
CA GLY A 102 -7.12 -16.17 -8.43
C GLY A 102 -7.85 -17.46 -8.04
N ARG A 103 -7.32 -18.61 -8.44
CA ARG A 103 -7.90 -19.92 -8.07
C ARG A 103 -7.45 -20.33 -6.68
N LEU A 104 -8.24 -21.17 -6.03
CA LEU A 104 -7.90 -21.69 -4.71
C LEU A 104 -6.66 -22.60 -4.82
N GLY A 105 -5.66 -22.37 -3.98
CA GLY A 105 -4.43 -23.15 -3.95
C GLY A 105 -3.33 -22.67 -4.91
N ASP A 106 -3.65 -21.79 -5.86
CA ASP A 106 -2.63 -21.14 -6.69
C ASP A 106 -1.75 -20.22 -5.82
N PRO A 107 -0.46 -20.07 -6.16
CA PRO A 107 0.40 -19.09 -5.50
C PRO A 107 -0.08 -17.66 -5.75
N MET A 108 0.51 -16.70 -5.04
CA MET A 108 0.33 -15.28 -5.37
C MET A 108 0.76 -15.01 -6.81
N GLU A 109 0.15 -14.00 -7.44
CA GLU A 109 0.61 -13.47 -8.72
C GLU A 109 2.05 -12.93 -8.60
N ILE A 110 2.77 -12.94 -9.71
CA ILE A 110 4.19 -12.59 -9.75
C ILE A 110 4.46 -11.17 -9.24
N GLU A 111 3.53 -10.23 -9.47
CA GLU A 111 3.63 -8.86 -8.98
C GLU A 111 3.60 -8.80 -7.45
N ASN A 112 2.69 -9.56 -6.82
CA ASN A 112 2.62 -9.67 -5.36
C ASN A 112 3.82 -10.41 -4.78
N GLN A 113 4.31 -11.45 -5.46
CA GLN A 113 5.55 -12.12 -5.06
C GLN A 113 6.74 -11.15 -5.07
N ALA A 114 6.85 -10.30 -6.10
CA ALA A 114 7.89 -9.27 -6.18
C ALA A 114 7.78 -8.24 -5.06
N VAL A 115 6.57 -7.78 -4.73
CA VAL A 115 6.34 -6.88 -3.57
C VAL A 115 6.75 -7.57 -2.27
N CYS A 116 6.34 -8.82 -2.05
CA CYS A 116 6.72 -9.58 -0.86
C CYS A 116 8.25 -9.74 -0.76
N GLU A 117 8.92 -9.99 -1.87
CA GLU A 117 10.38 -10.11 -1.91
C GLU A 117 11.08 -8.81 -1.52
N VAL A 118 10.63 -7.67 -2.06
CA VAL A 118 11.16 -6.35 -1.70
C VAL A 118 10.86 -6.04 -0.23
N VAL A 119 9.65 -6.25 0.25
CA VAL A 119 9.28 -5.99 1.65
C VAL A 119 10.11 -6.87 2.60
N ARG A 120 10.32 -8.14 2.26
CA ARG A 120 11.10 -9.09 3.06
C ARG A 120 12.57 -8.69 3.14
N THR A 121 13.17 -8.32 2.02
CA THR A 121 14.59 -7.98 1.93
C THR A 121 14.88 -6.57 2.43
N GLU A 122 13.97 -5.63 2.20
CA GLU A 122 14.22 -4.20 2.41
C GLU A 122 13.51 -3.59 3.61
N LEU A 123 12.47 -4.20 4.17
CA LEU A 123 11.70 -3.60 5.27
C LEU A 123 11.68 -4.49 6.52
N LEU A 124 11.28 -5.76 6.41
CA LEU A 124 10.97 -6.61 7.58
C LEU A 124 12.18 -6.93 8.48
N ALA A 125 13.39 -6.98 7.92
CA ALA A 125 14.60 -7.26 8.68
C ALA A 125 15.11 -6.04 9.50
N ARG A 126 14.52 -4.85 9.30
CA ARG A 126 15.01 -3.60 9.90
C ARG A 126 14.44 -3.40 11.30
N PRO A 127 15.18 -2.68 12.19
CA PRO A 127 14.72 -2.40 13.55
C PRO A 127 13.39 -1.62 13.59
N PHE A 128 13.12 -0.82 12.56
CA PHE A 128 11.84 -0.16 12.35
C PHE A 128 11.58 -0.04 10.85
N SER A 129 10.34 -0.29 10.44
CA SER A 129 9.88 -0.02 9.08
C SER A 129 8.47 0.54 9.05
N LEU A 130 8.21 1.38 8.06
CA LEU A 130 6.88 1.91 7.73
C LEU A 130 6.64 1.66 6.24
N ALA A 131 5.42 1.29 5.87
CA ALA A 131 5.02 1.17 4.47
C ALA A 131 3.79 2.05 4.22
N LEU A 132 3.82 2.79 3.11
CA LEU A 132 2.71 3.56 2.59
C LEU A 132 2.37 3.05 1.19
N ASP A 133 1.15 2.56 1.04
CA ASP A 133 0.60 2.11 -0.25
C ASP A 133 -0.47 3.12 -0.72
N CYS A 134 -0.20 3.75 -1.86
CA CYS A 134 -0.98 4.85 -2.38
C CYS A 134 -2.04 4.35 -3.37
N HIS A 135 -3.31 4.54 -3.00
CA HIS A 135 -4.49 4.19 -3.78
C HIS A 135 -5.34 5.41 -4.13
N SER A 136 -6.29 5.25 -5.06
CA SER A 136 -7.25 6.31 -5.41
C SER A 136 -8.63 5.75 -5.75
N GLY A 137 -9.67 6.60 -5.71
CA GLY A 137 -11.02 6.23 -6.15
C GLY A 137 -11.95 5.68 -5.07
N PHE A 138 -11.64 5.88 -3.77
CA PHE A 138 -12.50 5.46 -2.67
C PHE A 138 -13.24 6.64 -2.02
N GLY A 139 -14.58 6.62 -2.07
CA GLY A 139 -15.43 7.57 -1.35
C GLY A 139 -15.27 9.03 -1.78
N VAL A 140 -15.74 9.95 -0.94
CA VAL A 140 -15.68 11.41 -1.17
C VAL A 140 -14.73 12.13 -0.20
N ARG A 141 -14.08 11.38 0.70
CA ARG A 141 -13.12 11.89 1.69
C ARG A 141 -11.88 11.03 1.67
N ASP A 142 -10.72 11.67 1.69
CA ASP A 142 -9.43 10.98 1.71
C ASP A 142 -9.22 10.26 3.05
N ARG A 143 -8.53 9.11 2.99
CA ARG A 143 -8.31 8.25 4.15
C ARG A 143 -6.87 7.80 4.24
N LEU A 144 -6.37 7.70 5.46
CA LEU A 144 -5.16 6.96 5.79
C LEU A 144 -5.59 5.72 6.56
N TRP A 145 -5.63 4.60 5.86
CA TRP A 145 -5.97 3.34 6.48
C TRP A 145 -4.77 2.69 7.15
N PHE A 146 -5.03 2.05 8.27
CA PHE A 146 -4.08 1.15 8.90
C PHE A 146 -4.69 -0.26 9.05
N PRO A 147 -3.87 -1.30 9.24
CA PRO A 147 -4.37 -2.66 9.32
C PRO A 147 -5.33 -2.87 10.52
N PHE A 148 -6.17 -3.89 10.50
CA PHE A 148 -6.36 -4.88 9.44
C PHE A 148 -7.58 -4.59 8.57
N ALA A 149 -7.59 -5.14 7.35
CA ALA A 149 -8.79 -5.28 6.52
C ALA A 149 -9.55 -6.58 6.82
N HIS A 150 -8.81 -7.69 6.96
CA HIS A 150 -9.38 -9.05 7.09
C HIS A 150 -9.98 -9.35 8.47
N THR A 151 -9.78 -8.48 9.46
CA THR A 151 -10.39 -8.58 10.79
C THR A 151 -10.52 -7.23 11.48
N ARG A 152 -11.45 -7.13 12.44
CA ARG A 152 -11.63 -5.98 13.34
C ARG A 152 -10.78 -6.04 14.60
N ARG A 153 -10.00 -7.12 14.78
CA ARG A 153 -9.02 -7.18 15.87
C ARG A 153 -8.01 -6.03 15.73
N PRO A 154 -7.68 -5.31 16.81
CA PRO A 154 -6.64 -4.30 16.79
C PRO A 154 -5.29 -4.89 16.37
N ILE A 155 -4.48 -4.10 15.67
CA ILE A 155 -3.09 -4.46 15.42
C ILE A 155 -2.28 -4.40 16.72
N ALA A 156 -1.17 -5.15 16.78
CA ALA A 156 -0.27 -5.10 17.93
C ALA A 156 0.31 -3.69 18.16
N HIS A 157 0.60 -2.95 17.09
CA HIS A 157 1.25 -1.65 17.11
C HIS A 157 0.28 -0.46 17.20
N LEU A 158 -0.88 -0.63 17.85
CA LEU A 158 -1.91 0.41 17.89
C LEU A 158 -1.42 1.67 18.64
N ASN A 159 -0.59 1.50 19.66
CA ASN A 159 -0.03 2.61 20.44
C ASN A 159 0.96 3.44 19.60
N GLU A 160 1.80 2.77 18.83
CA GLU A 160 2.76 3.39 17.92
C GLU A 160 2.05 4.11 16.77
N LEU A 161 0.99 3.52 16.21
CA LEU A 161 0.12 4.21 15.25
C LEU A 161 -0.56 5.43 15.84
N HIS A 162 -1.00 5.36 17.10
CA HIS A 162 -1.57 6.52 17.78
C HIS A 162 -0.52 7.63 17.93
N ALA A 163 0.72 7.31 18.31
CA ALA A 163 1.81 8.27 18.38
C ALA A 163 2.13 8.89 17.02
N LEU A 164 2.21 8.10 15.95
CA LEU A 164 2.39 8.58 14.57
C LEU A 164 1.26 9.51 14.14
N LYS A 165 0.01 9.18 14.50
CA LYS A 165 -1.15 10.06 14.28
C LYS A 165 -1.00 11.39 15.00
N GLN A 166 -0.55 11.40 16.26
CA GLN A 166 -0.33 12.65 16.99
C GLN A 166 0.75 13.53 16.33
N ILE A 167 1.86 12.92 15.90
CA ILE A 167 2.92 13.64 15.16
C ILE A 167 2.34 14.23 13.86
N PHE A 168 1.56 13.46 13.11
CA PHE A 168 0.92 13.93 11.88
C PHE A 168 -0.02 15.12 12.15
N LEU A 169 -0.87 15.05 13.18
CA LEU A 169 -1.79 16.12 13.56
C LEU A 169 -1.06 17.40 14.00
N GLN A 170 0.07 17.25 14.69
CA GLN A 170 0.90 18.38 15.11
C GLN A 170 1.61 19.05 13.92
N ALA A 171 2.13 18.24 12.98
CA ALA A 171 2.82 18.73 11.79
C ALA A 171 1.86 19.32 10.75
N HIS A 172 0.61 18.84 10.71
CA HIS A 172 -0.39 19.22 9.73
C HIS A 172 -1.71 19.58 10.41
N SER A 173 -1.81 20.81 10.90
CA SER A 173 -3.03 21.33 11.56
C SER A 173 -4.26 21.34 10.66
N HIS A 174 -4.06 21.41 9.35
CA HIS A 174 -5.11 21.33 8.34
C HIS A 174 -4.84 20.17 7.39
N HIS A 175 -5.57 19.07 7.58
CA HIS A 175 -5.52 17.91 6.68
C HIS A 175 -6.94 17.38 6.39
N PRO A 176 -7.17 16.79 5.21
CA PRO A 176 -8.48 16.25 4.84
C PRO A 176 -8.68 14.78 5.29
N TYR A 177 -7.61 14.10 5.71
CA TYR A 177 -7.63 12.65 5.93
C TYR A 177 -8.43 12.18 7.14
N ILE A 178 -9.22 11.11 6.95
CA ILE A 178 -9.73 10.28 8.03
C ILE A 178 -8.74 9.14 8.31
N ILE A 179 -8.29 9.01 9.56
CA ILE A 179 -7.33 7.98 9.98
C ILE A 179 -8.07 6.90 10.78
N GLU A 180 -8.19 5.70 10.20
CA GLU A 180 -9.05 4.62 10.72
C GLU A 180 -8.56 3.22 10.28
N PRO A 181 -8.95 2.12 10.94
CA PRO A 181 -8.61 0.79 10.48
C PRO A 181 -9.36 0.47 9.17
N GLN A 182 -8.72 -0.26 8.26
CA GLN A 182 -9.31 -0.61 6.96
C GLN A 182 -10.60 -1.44 7.09
N SER A 183 -10.71 -2.30 8.12
CA SER A 183 -11.92 -3.09 8.43
C SER A 183 -13.13 -2.29 8.88
N ALA A 184 -13.02 -0.97 9.03
CA ALA A 184 -14.18 -0.09 9.19
C ALA A 184 -14.97 0.08 7.88
N GLN A 185 -14.33 -0.16 6.73
CA GLN A 185 -14.92 0.05 5.40
C GLN A 185 -15.17 -1.25 4.62
N TYR A 186 -14.54 -2.36 5.02
CA TYR A 186 -14.57 -3.66 4.34
C TYR A 186 -15.10 -4.79 5.23
#